data_AF-A0A7K4IG41-F1
#
_entry.id   AF-A0A7K4IG41-F1
#
_cell.length_a   1.000
_cell.length_b   1.000
_cell.length_c   1.000
_cell.angle_alpha   90.00
_cell.angle_beta   90.00
_cell.angle_gamma   90.00
#
_symmetry.space_group_name_H-M   'P 1'
#
loop_
_entity.id
_entity.type
_entity.pdbx_description
1 polymer ?
#
loop_
_entity_poly.entity_id
_entity_poly.type
_entity_poly.pdbx_seq_one_letter_code
_entity_poly.pdbx_strand_id
1 'polypeptide(L)'
;MPIVEIAARRLLERNPSVGISIVDTIVLLWMYTNPYDSRRRQLSSMRNVLKMTETIRTASGGLEVTDDELTQIVLGSLQRLSQRGMVHLRSAGRIFVVGTLTDTSVRLIETTLDGTSLKTVMNEFGDNP
;
A
#
# COMPACT_ATOMS: atom_id res chain seq x y z
N MET A 1 -11.03 -2.16 11.73
CA MET A 1 -9.77 -1.97 10.98
C MET A 1 -9.56 -3.04 9.91
N PRO A 2 -9.35 -2.65 8.64
CA PRO A 2 -8.99 -3.57 7.55
C PRO A 2 -7.67 -4.30 7.84
N ILE A 3 -7.50 -5.49 7.29
CA ILE A 3 -6.35 -6.36 7.60
C ILE A 3 -5.07 -5.76 7.03
N VAL A 4 -5.15 -5.06 5.90
CA VAL A 4 -4.01 -4.32 5.34
C VAL A 4 -3.48 -3.28 6.32
N GLU A 5 -4.36 -2.56 7.03
CA GLU A 5 -3.95 -1.56 8.01
C GLU A 5 -3.35 -2.20 9.27
N ILE A 6 -3.89 -3.33 9.72
CA ILE A 6 -3.29 -4.13 10.82
C ILE A 6 -1.86 -4.57 10.43
N ALA A 7 -1.69 -5.13 9.23
CA ALA A 7 -0.40 -5.58 8.73
C ALA A 7 0.60 -4.42 8.61
N ALA A 8 0.15 -3.27 8.12
CA ALA A 8 0.98 -2.08 7.99
C ALA A 8 1.41 -1.52 9.35
N ARG A 9 0.52 -1.49 10.36
CA ARG A 9 0.88 -1.10 11.74
C ARG A 9 1.91 -2.05 12.33
N ARG A 10 1.70 -3.37 12.19
CA ARG A 10 2.65 -4.39 12.65
C ARG A 10 4.03 -4.22 12.02
N LEU A 11 4.09 -3.87 10.74
CA LEU A 11 5.35 -3.61 10.04
C LEU A 11 6.08 -2.41 10.62
N LEU A 12 5.38 -1.31 10.88
CA LEU A 12 5.96 -0.10 11.50
C LEU A 12 6.39 -0.33 12.95
N GLU A 13 5.58 -1.03 13.74
CA GLU A 13 5.88 -1.35 15.15
C GLU A 13 7.15 -2.20 15.28
N ARG A 14 7.33 -3.18 14.39
CA ARG A 14 8.52 -4.04 14.37
C ARG A 14 9.74 -3.39 13.75
N ASN A 15 9.56 -2.33 12.96
CA ASN A 15 10.63 -1.66 12.23
C ASN A 15 10.54 -0.12 12.38
N PRO A 16 10.67 0.41 13.61
CA PRO A 16 10.42 1.83 13.90
C PRO A 16 11.39 2.78 13.18
N SER A 17 12.57 2.29 12.77
CA SER A 17 13.59 3.07 12.07
C SER A 17 13.34 3.25 10.56
N VAL A 18 12.32 2.59 9.99
CA VAL A 18 12.04 2.66 8.54
C VAL A 18 11.62 4.07 8.11
N GLY A 19 11.03 4.86 9.02
CA GLY A 19 10.77 6.29 8.79
C GLY A 19 9.75 6.58 7.68
N ILE A 20 8.79 5.67 7.47
CA ILE A 20 7.68 5.82 6.52
C ILE A 20 6.34 5.90 7.26
N SER A 21 5.34 6.51 6.62
CA SER A 21 4.00 6.60 7.21
C SER A 21 3.23 5.28 7.10
N ILE A 22 2.10 5.20 7.81
CA ILE A 22 1.15 4.08 7.66
C ILE A 22 0.63 3.97 6.22
N VAL A 23 0.33 5.10 5.57
CA VAL A 23 -0.11 5.13 4.17
C VAL A 23 1.01 4.67 3.24
N ASP A 24 2.25 5.10 3.49
CA ASP A 24 3.41 4.62 2.74
C ASP A 24 3.57 3.10 2.88
N THR A 25 3.35 2.57 4.07
CA THR A 25 3.43 1.13 4.34
C THR A 25 2.31 0.35 3.66
N ILE A 26 1.09 0.87 3.68
CA ILE A 26 -0.06 0.29 2.98
C ILE A 26 0.19 0.24 1.47
N VAL A 27 0.73 1.32 0.88
CA VAL A 27 1.12 1.36 -0.54
C VAL A 27 2.28 0.41 -0.84
N LEU A 28 3.24 0.26 0.08
CA LEU A 28 4.32 -0.71 -0.05
C LEU A 28 3.79 -2.16 -0.08
N LEU A 29 2.82 -2.48 0.79
CA LEU A 29 2.14 -3.78 0.78
C LEU A 29 1.34 -3.98 -0.52
N TRP A 30 0.66 -2.97 -1.04
CA TRP A 30 -0.01 -3.05 -2.35
C TRP A 30 0.98 -3.31 -3.50
N MET A 31 2.17 -2.70 -3.44
CA MET A 31 3.25 -2.97 -4.40
C MET A 31 3.78 -4.40 -4.26
N TYR A 32 3.78 -4.97 -3.05
CA TYR A 32 4.15 -6.35 -2.78
C TYR A 32 3.13 -7.36 -3.34
N THR A 33 1.84 -7.04 -3.24
CA THR A 33 0.77 -7.91 -3.74
C THR A 33 0.63 -7.84 -5.26
N ASN A 34 -0.31 -8.63 -5.81
CA ASN A 34 -0.57 -8.74 -7.24
C ASN A 34 -1.90 -8.08 -7.67
N PRO A 35 -1.98 -6.73 -7.80
CA PRO A 35 -3.24 -6.04 -8.12
C PRO A 35 -3.53 -5.92 -9.65
N TYR A 36 -3.12 -6.92 -10.42
CA TYR A 36 -3.46 -7.31 -11.80
C TYR A 36 -2.89 -6.59 -13.05
N ASP A 37 -2.40 -7.46 -13.95
CA ASP A 37 -1.52 -7.40 -15.15
C ASP A 37 0.00 -7.42 -14.88
N SER A 38 0.73 -8.28 -15.60
CA SER A 38 2.07 -8.80 -15.27
C SER A 38 3.19 -7.75 -15.19
N ARG A 39 2.89 -6.47 -15.46
CA ARG A 39 3.79 -5.32 -15.27
C ARG A 39 3.08 -4.02 -14.83
N ARG A 40 1.76 -4.01 -14.61
CA ARG A 40 0.99 -2.81 -14.29
C ARG A 40 0.10 -3.08 -13.09
N ARG A 41 -0.02 -2.12 -12.18
CA ARG A 41 -0.89 -2.21 -11.00
C ARG A 41 -2.00 -1.19 -11.10
N GLN A 42 -3.26 -1.63 -10.93
CA GLN A 42 -4.42 -0.75 -11.01
C GLN A 42 -4.61 0.05 -9.71
N LEU A 43 -4.69 1.37 -9.81
CA LEU A 43 -4.88 2.23 -8.64
C LEU A 43 -6.26 2.08 -7.98
N SER A 44 -7.26 1.58 -8.70
CA SER A 44 -8.60 1.32 -8.16
C SER A 44 -8.58 0.40 -6.94
N SER A 45 -7.82 -0.69 -6.98
CA SER A 45 -7.72 -1.62 -5.85
C SER A 45 -7.07 -0.97 -4.62
N MET A 46 -6.03 -0.17 -4.83
CA MET A 46 -5.41 0.63 -3.76
C MET A 46 -6.40 1.64 -3.18
N ARG A 47 -7.12 2.39 -4.02
CA ARG A 47 -8.11 3.37 -3.55
C ARG A 47 -9.19 2.71 -2.72
N ASN A 48 -9.72 1.56 -3.15
CA ASN A 48 -10.76 0.85 -2.43
C ASN A 48 -10.30 0.43 -1.03
N VAL A 49 -9.07 -0.09 -0.91
CA VAL A 49 -8.48 -0.41 0.40
C VAL A 49 -8.30 0.84 1.27
N LEU A 50 -7.79 1.95 0.71
CA LEU A 50 -7.64 3.19 1.47
C LEU A 50 -8.98 3.72 2.00
N LYS A 51 -10.06 3.65 1.23
CA LYS A 51 -11.41 4.05 1.66
C LYS A 51 -11.90 3.28 2.89
N MET A 52 -11.42 2.05 3.08
CA MET A 52 -11.80 1.21 4.22
C MET A 52 -10.96 1.47 5.47
N THR A 53 -9.77 2.07 5.31
CA THR A 53 -8.80 2.29 6.41
C THR A 53 -9.24 3.39 7.36
N GLU A 54 -9.05 3.17 8.66
CA GLU A 54 -9.33 4.16 9.71
C GLU A 54 -8.39 5.36 9.61
N THR A 55 -7.19 5.16 9.05
CA THR A 55 -6.24 6.24 8.76
C THR A 55 -6.84 7.33 7.84
N ILE A 56 -7.71 6.95 6.91
CA ILE A 56 -8.29 7.86 5.92
C ILE A 56 -9.72 8.28 6.29
N ARG A 57 -10.44 7.42 7.01
CA ARG A 57 -11.81 7.71 7.45
C ARG A 57 -11.83 8.69 8.63
N THR A 58 -12.89 9.46 8.72
CA THR A 58 -13.12 10.34 9.87
C THR A 58 -13.47 9.54 11.11
N ALA A 59 -13.45 10.18 12.29
CA ALA A 59 -13.87 9.55 13.55
C ALA A 59 -15.33 9.06 13.53
N SER A 60 -16.19 9.64 12.68
CA SER A 60 -17.58 9.20 12.46
C SER A 60 -17.71 8.09 11.41
N GLY A 61 -16.60 7.61 10.83
CA GLY A 61 -16.57 6.64 9.74
C GLY A 61 -16.90 7.23 8.36
N GLY A 62 -17.00 8.54 8.23
CA GLY A 62 -17.15 9.21 6.94
C GLY A 62 -15.87 9.15 6.11
N LEU A 63 -15.98 9.41 4.80
CA LEU A 63 -14.85 9.63 3.91
C LEU A 63 -14.94 11.08 3.41
N GLU A 64 -13.97 11.92 3.78
CA GLU A 64 -13.91 13.32 3.35
C GLU A 64 -13.01 13.55 2.12
N VAL A 65 -12.37 12.49 1.63
CA VAL A 65 -11.47 12.55 0.48
C VAL A 65 -12.14 11.98 -0.77
N THR A 66 -11.95 12.68 -1.89
CA THR A 66 -12.37 12.27 -3.22
C THR A 66 -11.45 11.18 -3.79
N ASP A 67 -11.90 10.48 -4.83
CA ASP A 67 -11.07 9.50 -5.56
C ASP A 67 -9.82 10.12 -6.19
N ASP A 68 -9.89 11.39 -6.59
CA ASP A 68 -8.75 12.14 -7.11
C ASP A 68 -7.74 12.47 -6.02
N GLU A 69 -8.20 12.89 -4.83
CA GLU A 69 -7.33 13.10 -3.67
C GLU A 69 -6.69 11.80 -3.20
N LEU A 70 -7.45 10.69 -3.15
CA LEU A 70 -6.90 9.35 -2.88
C LEU A 70 -5.84 8.96 -3.90
N THR A 71 -6.07 9.27 -5.18
CA THR A 71 -5.07 9.05 -6.23
C THR A 71 -3.80 9.84 -5.96
N GLN A 72 -3.91 11.13 -5.60
CA GLN A 72 -2.74 11.96 -5.28
C GLN A 72 -2.00 11.47 -4.02
N ILE A 73 -2.73 11.00 -3.00
CA ILE A 73 -2.15 10.40 -1.79
C ILE A 73 -1.30 9.18 -2.17
N VAL A 74 -1.82 8.29 -3.01
CA VAL A 74 -1.08 7.10 -3.46
C VAL A 74 0.14 7.48 -4.30
N LEU A 75 -0.01 8.41 -5.25
CA LEU A 75 1.10 8.85 -6.11
C LEU A 75 2.21 9.54 -5.29
N GLY A 76 1.85 10.39 -4.34
CA GLY A 76 2.80 11.02 -3.42
C GLY A 76 3.50 10.00 -2.53
N SER A 77 2.79 8.99 -2.06
CA SER A 77 3.37 7.85 -1.31
C SER A 77 4.39 7.07 -2.14
N LEU A 78 4.04 6.70 -3.38
CA LEU A 78 4.95 6.02 -4.30
C LEU A 78 6.23 6.84 -4.55
N GLN A 79 6.11 8.16 -4.76
CA GLN A 79 7.27 9.04 -4.91
C GLN A 79 8.17 9.03 -3.67
N ARG A 80 7.60 9.15 -2.46
CA ARG A 80 8.36 9.09 -1.21
C ARG A 80 9.05 7.75 -1.00
N LEU A 81 8.35 6.64 -1.28
CA LEU A 81 8.94 5.29 -1.21
C LEU A 81 10.08 5.12 -2.21
N SER A 82 9.96 5.70 -3.41
CA SER A 82 11.02 5.70 -4.41
C SER A 82 12.23 6.51 -3.98
N GLN A 83 12.04 7.70 -3.42
CA GLN A 83 13.11 8.55 -2.88
C GLN A 83 13.87 7.87 -1.74
N ARG A 84 13.20 7.00 -0.98
CA ARG A 84 13.79 6.20 0.10
C ARG A 84 14.42 4.88 -0.39
N GLY A 85 14.44 4.61 -1.69
CA GLY A 85 15.01 3.38 -2.24
C GLY A 85 14.22 2.12 -1.90
N MET A 86 12.93 2.26 -1.57
CA MET A 86 12.05 1.11 -1.27
C MET A 86 11.36 0.56 -2.52
N VAL A 87 11.18 1.43 -3.52
CA VAL A 87 10.51 1.10 -4.78
C VAL A 87 11.32 1.64 -5.96
N HIS A 88 11.48 0.84 -7.01
CA HIS A 88 11.92 1.30 -8.32
C HIS A 88 10.69 1.62 -9.18
N LEU A 89 10.36 2.89 -9.31
CA LEU A 89 9.28 3.36 -10.17
C LEU A 89 9.78 3.55 -11.61
N ARG A 90 9.07 2.97 -12.57
CA ARG A 90 9.26 3.25 -14.01
C ARG A 90 8.22 4.25 -14.53
N SER A 91 6.98 4.14 -14.05
CA SER A 91 5.88 5.04 -14.41
C SER A 91 4.81 5.02 -13.31
N ALA A 92 4.23 6.16 -13.00
CA ALA A 92 3.10 6.28 -12.08
C ALA A 92 2.10 7.29 -12.65
N GLY A 93 0.97 6.78 -13.15
CA GLY A 93 -0.11 7.59 -13.72
C GLY A 93 -1.40 7.47 -12.92
N ARG A 94 -2.45 8.19 -13.32
CA ARG A 94 -3.75 8.23 -12.60
C ARG A 94 -4.52 6.91 -12.61
N ILE A 95 -4.16 5.99 -13.51
CA ILE A 95 -4.87 4.71 -13.71
C ILE A 95 -3.98 3.55 -13.27
N PHE A 96 -2.74 3.53 -13.74
CA PHE A 96 -1.80 2.44 -13.51
C PHE A 96 -0.44 2.90 -13.00
N VAL A 97 0.20 2.01 -12.26
CA VAL A 97 1.57 2.17 -11.76
C VAL A 97 2.43 1.03 -12.29
N VAL A 98 3.63 1.35 -12.76
CA VAL A 98 4.68 0.41 -13.17
C VAL A 98 5.88 0.63 -12.26
N GLY A 99 6.13 -0.32 -11.39
CA GLY A 99 7.28 -0.31 -10.50
C GLY A 99 7.45 -1.66 -9.80
N THR A 100 8.60 -1.81 -9.16
CA THR A 100 8.96 -3.02 -8.39
C THR A 100 9.49 -2.63 -7.03
N LEU A 101 9.28 -3.48 -6.04
CA LEU A 101 9.97 -3.34 -4.76
C LEU A 101 11.47 -3.55 -4.94
N THR A 102 12.27 -2.95 -4.06
CA THR A 102 13.67 -3.33 -3.89
C THR A 102 13.78 -4.58 -3.03
N ASP A 103 14.88 -5.34 -3.17
CA ASP A 103 15.11 -6.54 -2.37
C ASP A 103 15.05 -6.27 -0.86
N THR A 104 15.50 -5.09 -0.45
CA THR A 104 15.41 -4.65 0.96
C THR A 104 13.96 -4.54 1.42
N SER A 105 13.07 -4.02 0.58
CA SER A 105 11.65 -3.89 0.91
C SER A 105 10.92 -5.23 0.89
N VAL A 106 11.28 -6.12 -0.04
CA VAL A 106 10.76 -7.50 -0.06
C VAL A 106 11.15 -8.21 1.23
N ARG A 107 12.44 -8.18 1.59
CA ARG A 107 12.94 -8.77 2.85
C ARG A 107 12.26 -8.18 4.07
N LEU A 108 12.09 -6.85 4.13
CA LEU A 108 11.41 -6.17 5.23
C LEU A 108 9.99 -6.73 5.46
N ILE A 109 9.25 -6.95 4.37
CA ILE A 109 7.89 -7.48 4.42
C ILE A 109 7.90 -8.95 4.87
N GLU A 110 8.72 -9.79 4.24
CA GLU A 110 8.77 -11.24 4.48
C GLU A 110 9.32 -11.59 5.87
N THR A 111 10.23 -10.81 6.44
CA THR A 111 10.73 -11.04 7.81
C THR A 111 9.75 -10.57 8.88
N THR A 112 8.81 -9.68 8.52
CA THR A 112 7.85 -9.10 9.46
C THR A 112 6.53 -9.86 9.47
N LEU A 113 5.99 -10.18 8.29
CA LEU A 113 4.68 -10.76 8.11
C LEU A 113 4.79 -12.24 7.74
N ASP A 114 4.05 -13.09 8.46
CA ASP A 114 3.97 -14.51 8.14
C ASP A 114 3.15 -14.77 6.85
N GLY A 115 3.29 -15.98 6.30
CA GLY A 115 2.61 -16.37 5.06
C GLY A 115 1.08 -16.24 5.11
N THR A 116 0.47 -16.47 6.27
CA THR A 116 -0.99 -16.34 6.46
C THR A 116 -1.43 -14.88 6.42
N SER A 117 -0.69 -13.99 7.06
CA SER A 117 -0.92 -12.55 7.06
C SER A 117 -0.78 -12.01 5.64
N LEU A 118 0.27 -12.42 4.92
CA LEU A 118 0.50 -12.03 3.53
C LEU A 118 -0.62 -12.49 2.61
N LYS A 119 -1.09 -13.74 2.73
CA LYS A 119 -2.21 -14.25 1.94
C LYS A 119 -3.47 -13.43 2.16
N THR A 120 -3.75 -13.04 3.39
CA THR A 120 -4.94 -12.24 3.72
C THR A 120 -4.83 -10.81 3.18
N VAL A 121 -3.65 -10.19 3.29
CA VAL A 121 -3.35 -8.88 2.68
C VAL A 121 -3.55 -8.93 1.16
N MET A 122 -3.08 -9.99 0.49
CA MET A 122 -3.28 -10.19 -0.95
C MET A 122 -4.76 -10.29 -1.33
N ASN A 123 -5.57 -10.99 -0.55
CA ASN A 123 -7.01 -11.09 -0.79
C ASN A 123 -7.70 -9.74 -0.67
N GLU A 124 -7.37 -8.92 0.34
CA GLU A 124 -8.01 -7.61 0.53
C GLU A 124 -7.68 -6.61 -0.60
N PHE A 125 -6.51 -6.75 -1.24
CA PHE A 125 -6.17 -5.99 -2.46
C PHE A 125 -6.74 -6.59 -3.75
N GLY A 126 -7.07 -7.89 -3.76
CA GLY A 126 -7.50 -8.64 -4.94
C GLY A 126 -9.01 -8.80 -5.08
N ASP A 127 -9.75 -8.86 -3.96
CA ASP A 127 -11.20 -8.99 -3.89
C ASP A 127 -11.83 -7.64 -3.53
N ASN A 128 -12.23 -6.88 -4.54
CA ASN A 128 -13.28 -5.88 -4.40
C ASN A 128 -14.18 -5.98 -5.65
N PRO A 129 -15.36 -6.61 -5.56
CA PRO A 129 -16.34 -6.58 -6.63
C PRO A 129 -16.85 -5.16 -6.92
#